data_AF-A0A426Z7A0-F1
#
_entry.id   AF-A0A426Z7A0-F1
#
_cell.length_a   1.000
_cell.length_b   1.000
_cell.length_c   1.000
_cell.angle_alpha   90.00
_cell.angle_beta   90.00
_cell.angle_gamma   90.00
#
_symmetry.space_group_name_H-M   'P 1'
#
loop_
_entity.id
_entity.type
_entity.pdbx_description
1 polymer ?
#
loop_
_entity_poly.entity_id
_entity_poly.type
_entity_poly.pdbx_seq_one_letter_code
_entity_poly.pdbx_strand_id
1 'polypeptide(L)'
;MVGIFLTIWVRGDTRDSIRNLKVSCVGRGLMGYLGNKGSITISMSLHQTSFCFICSHLSSGQKDGDELRRNSDVMEILRKTRFPPVHGFCDERSPETIPEHDRIIWLGDLNYRIALSYRSAKALVEMRNWKALLEKDQLRIEQRSGRVFQGWNEGKIYFPPTYKYSNNSDRYTGDDMNLKEKRRTPAWCDRILWYGRGLNQLSYVRGESRFSDHRPVSSIFTAEIESINHSRIQNMNCSSAQVDIEEFLPFSSGYTELSFF
;
A
#
# COMPACT_ATOMS: atom_id res chain seq x y z
N MET A 1 -10.41 -2.79 14.62
CA MET A 1 -10.82 -1.40 14.91
C MET A 1 -12.29 -1.26 14.53
N VAL A 2 -13.11 -0.44 15.22
CA VAL A 2 -14.56 -0.37 14.93
C VAL A 2 -14.80 0.02 13.47
N GLY A 3 -15.43 -0.88 12.70
CA GLY A 3 -15.78 -0.66 11.29
C GLY A 3 -14.63 -0.81 10.28
N ILE A 4 -13.45 -1.28 10.69
CA ILE A 4 -12.32 -1.59 9.79
C ILE A 4 -11.83 -3.01 10.12
N PHE A 5 -11.65 -3.82 9.08
CA PHE A 5 -11.17 -5.18 9.19
C PHE A 5 -10.14 -5.46 8.08
N LEU A 6 -8.99 -6.02 8.44
CA LEU A 6 -7.92 -6.40 7.53
C LEU A 6 -7.48 -7.83 7.85
N THR A 7 -7.36 -8.64 6.81
CA THR A 7 -6.96 -10.05 6.91
C THR A 7 -6.01 -10.37 5.76
N ILE A 8 -5.02 -11.23 6.03
CA ILE A 8 -4.05 -11.71 5.04
C ILE A 8 -4.16 -13.23 4.99
N TRP A 9 -4.31 -13.75 3.79
CA TRP A 9 -4.41 -15.18 3.52
C TRP A 9 -3.20 -15.58 2.69
N VAL A 10 -2.59 -16.69 3.06
CA VAL A 10 -1.37 -17.19 2.42
C VAL A 10 -1.55 -18.65 2.05
N ARG A 11 -0.91 -19.06 0.95
CA ARG A 11 -0.88 -20.47 0.57
C ARG A 11 -0.12 -21.28 1.61
N GLY A 12 -0.53 -22.53 1.82
CA GLY A 12 0.05 -23.41 2.82
C GLY A 12 1.55 -23.63 2.64
N ASP A 13 2.02 -23.72 1.39
CA ASP A 13 3.43 -23.87 1.01
C ASP A 13 4.30 -22.62 1.29
N THR A 14 3.69 -21.45 1.46
CA THR A 14 4.38 -20.18 1.71
C THR A 14 4.45 -19.85 3.20
N ARG A 15 3.64 -20.53 4.03
CA ARG A 15 3.45 -20.23 5.46
C ARG A 15 4.76 -20.13 6.24
N ASP A 16 5.65 -21.09 6.06
CA ASP A 16 6.89 -21.19 6.84
C ASP A 16 7.93 -20.12 6.47
N SER A 17 7.71 -19.42 5.34
CA SER A 17 8.54 -18.33 4.88
C SER A 17 8.12 -16.96 5.45
N ILE A 18 7.00 -16.90 6.18
CA ILE A 18 6.48 -15.68 6.78
C ILE A 18 7.11 -15.47 8.16
N ARG A 19 7.64 -14.27 8.38
CA ARG A 19 8.27 -13.88 9.65
C ARG A 19 7.83 -12.47 10.03
N ASN A 20 8.19 -12.03 11.24
CA ASN A 20 8.04 -10.64 11.69
C ASN A 20 6.63 -10.06 11.53
N LEU A 21 5.58 -10.87 11.79
CA LEU A 21 4.20 -10.42 11.68
C LEU A 21 3.86 -9.46 12.83
N LYS A 22 3.51 -8.21 12.50
CA LYS A 22 3.18 -7.16 13.46
C LYS A 22 1.93 -6.42 13.01
N VAL A 23 1.13 -5.97 13.97
CA VAL A 23 -0.11 -5.23 13.70
C VAL A 23 -0.09 -3.91 14.46
N SER A 24 -0.52 -2.84 13.80
CA SER A 24 -0.67 -1.51 14.39
C SER A 24 -2.04 -0.93 14.02
N CYS A 25 -2.67 -0.23 14.95
CA CYS A 25 -3.98 0.39 14.74
C CYS A 25 -3.91 1.88 15.10
N VAL A 26 -4.36 2.75 14.22
CA VAL A 26 -4.37 4.21 14.44
C VAL A 26 -5.80 4.74 14.35
N GLY A 27 -6.31 5.30 15.43
CA GLY A 27 -7.60 6.01 15.49
C GLY A 27 -7.52 7.44 14.94
N ARG A 28 -8.57 7.89 14.24
CA ARG A 28 -8.69 9.22 13.59
C ARG A 28 -10.08 9.88 13.72
N GLY A 29 -10.94 9.38 14.59
CA GLY A 29 -12.29 9.96 14.78
C GLY A 29 -12.30 11.31 15.51
N LEU A 30 -13.43 11.67 16.13
CA LEU A 30 -13.56 12.84 17.01
C LEU A 30 -12.39 12.93 18.00
N MET A 31 -11.86 14.14 18.18
CA MET A 31 -10.68 14.44 19.02
C MET A 31 -9.41 13.64 18.65
N GLY A 32 -9.35 13.06 17.44
CA GLY A 32 -8.18 12.37 16.92
C GLY A 32 -8.03 10.92 17.36
N TYR A 33 -8.98 10.35 18.12
CA TYR A 33 -8.94 8.95 18.58
C TYR A 33 -10.33 8.29 18.69
N LEU A 34 -11.41 9.07 18.90
CA LEU A 34 -12.75 8.54 19.19
C LEU A 34 -13.58 8.38 17.90
N GLY A 35 -13.79 7.16 17.41
CA GLY A 35 -14.74 6.91 16.32
C GLY A 35 -14.38 5.72 15.44
N ASN A 36 -15.04 5.63 14.28
CA ASN A 36 -14.91 4.54 13.31
C ASN A 36 -14.00 4.88 12.11
N LYS A 37 -13.06 5.82 12.30
CA LYS A 37 -12.15 6.33 11.27
C LYS A 37 -10.71 6.13 11.71
N GLY A 38 -9.86 5.72 10.79
CA GLY A 38 -8.45 5.44 11.04
C GLY A 38 -7.92 4.31 10.17
N SER A 39 -7.00 3.50 10.70
CA SER A 39 -6.40 2.39 9.95
C SER A 39 -6.03 1.18 10.83
N ILE A 40 -5.99 0.02 10.17
CA ILE A 40 -5.28 -1.18 10.63
C ILE A 40 -4.14 -1.41 9.64
N THR A 41 -2.93 -1.58 10.16
CA THR A 41 -1.74 -1.84 9.37
C THR A 41 -1.08 -3.14 9.82
N ILE A 42 -0.76 -4.00 8.86
CA ILE A 42 -0.03 -5.25 9.09
C ILE A 42 1.34 -5.15 8.41
N SER A 43 2.39 -5.37 9.19
CA SER A 43 3.76 -5.56 8.73
C SER A 43 4.09 -7.05 8.78
N MET A 44 4.77 -7.56 7.76
CA MET A 44 5.29 -8.93 7.71
C MET A 44 6.52 -9.01 6.81
N SER A 45 7.34 -10.03 7.02
CA SER A 45 8.40 -10.41 6.09
C SER A 45 8.00 -11.69 5.37
N LEU A 46 8.24 -11.74 4.06
CA LEU A 46 8.18 -12.97 3.28
C LEU A 46 9.57 -13.20 2.69
N HIS A 47 10.26 -14.24 3.16
CA HIS A 47 11.71 -14.38 2.99
C HIS A 47 12.44 -13.10 3.49
N GLN A 48 13.31 -12.48 2.68
CA GLN A 48 13.99 -11.23 3.06
C GLN A 48 13.21 -9.96 2.70
N THR A 49 12.07 -10.09 2.03
CA THR A 49 11.31 -8.91 1.58
C THR A 49 10.23 -8.54 2.58
N SER A 50 10.23 -7.28 3.00
CA SER A 50 9.24 -6.74 3.92
C SER A 50 8.00 -6.20 3.18
N PHE A 51 6.83 -6.56 3.69
CA PHE A 51 5.53 -6.14 3.20
C PHE A 51 4.78 -5.35 4.26
N CYS A 52 4.09 -4.29 3.83
CA CYS A 52 3.19 -3.51 4.67
C CYS A 52 1.83 -3.36 4.00
N PHE A 53 0.77 -3.80 4.68
CA PHE A 53 -0.61 -3.69 4.20
C PHE A 53 -1.38 -2.74 5.13
N ILE A 54 -1.84 -1.62 4.60
CA ILE A 54 -2.63 -0.63 5.33
C ILE A 54 -4.07 -0.71 4.84
N CYS A 55 -5.03 -0.91 5.74
CA CYS A 55 -6.46 -0.73 5.46
C CYS A 55 -6.98 0.48 6.24
N SER A 56 -7.48 1.50 5.55
CA SER A 56 -7.97 2.73 6.19
C SER A 56 -9.40 3.08 5.83
N HIS A 57 -10.08 3.74 6.76
CA HIS A 57 -11.35 4.42 6.55
C HIS A 57 -11.16 5.88 6.98
N LEU A 58 -10.97 6.78 6.01
CA LEU A 58 -10.63 8.19 6.26
C LEU A 58 -11.88 9.05 6.47
N SER A 59 -11.68 10.28 6.97
CA SER A 59 -12.75 11.25 7.21
C SER A 59 -13.70 11.41 6.02
N SER A 60 -14.98 11.12 6.25
CA SER A 60 -16.06 11.30 5.28
C SER A 60 -16.49 12.76 5.18
N GLY A 61 -17.08 13.15 4.06
CA GLY A 61 -17.61 14.50 3.87
C GLY A 61 -17.62 14.91 2.41
N GLN A 62 -18.36 15.95 2.06
CA GLN A 62 -18.43 16.50 0.70
C GLN A 62 -18.41 18.04 0.68
N LYS A 63 -18.15 18.67 1.84
CA LYS A 63 -17.97 20.12 1.92
C LYS A 63 -16.55 20.46 1.46
N ASP A 64 -16.40 21.65 0.92
CA ASP A 64 -15.08 22.18 0.57
C ASP A 64 -14.18 22.19 1.82
N GLY A 65 -12.93 21.73 1.66
CA GLY A 65 -11.98 21.57 2.76
C GLY A 65 -12.05 20.23 3.49
N ASP A 66 -13.05 19.37 3.23
CA ASP A 66 -13.09 18.02 3.84
C ASP A 66 -11.91 17.15 3.35
N GLU A 67 -11.36 17.41 2.16
CA GLU A 67 -10.16 16.77 1.63
C GLU A 67 -8.91 17.04 2.48
N LEU A 68 -8.81 18.21 3.10
CA LEU A 68 -7.70 18.54 3.98
C LEU A 68 -7.73 17.70 5.26
N ARG A 69 -8.92 17.32 5.74
CA ARG A 69 -9.05 16.39 6.87
C ARG A 69 -8.57 14.99 6.49
N ARG A 70 -8.88 14.52 5.28
CA ARG A 70 -8.37 13.24 4.77
C ARG A 70 -6.86 13.25 4.61
N ASN A 71 -6.27 14.33 4.10
CA ASN A 71 -4.82 14.48 4.03
C ASN A 71 -4.19 14.43 5.43
N SER A 72 -4.78 15.13 6.41
CA SER A 72 -4.35 15.09 7.80
C SER A 72 -4.43 13.68 8.39
N ASP A 73 -5.49 12.93 8.09
CA ASP A 73 -5.62 11.53 8.51
C ASP A 73 -4.51 10.65 7.94
N VAL A 74 -4.18 10.79 6.65
CA VAL A 74 -3.06 10.06 6.01
C VAL A 74 -1.74 10.38 6.70
N MET A 75 -1.45 11.66 6.92
CA MET A 75 -0.22 12.11 7.60
C MET A 75 -0.13 11.55 9.02
N GLU A 76 -1.22 11.58 9.78
CA GLU A 76 -1.26 11.03 11.14
C GLU A 76 -1.11 9.50 11.15
N ILE A 77 -1.69 8.79 10.18
CA ILE A 77 -1.51 7.33 10.04
C ILE A 77 -0.05 6.99 9.79
N LEU A 78 0.62 7.67 8.85
CA LEU A 78 2.05 7.50 8.59
C LEU A 78 2.91 7.82 9.82
N ARG A 79 2.57 8.91 10.53
CA ARG A 79 3.32 9.36 11.70
C ARG A 79 3.12 8.47 12.93
N LYS A 80 1.92 7.93 13.16
CA LYS A 80 1.60 7.16 14.38
C LYS A 80 1.77 5.66 14.22
N THR A 81 1.74 5.13 12.99
CA THR A 81 1.99 3.71 12.78
C THR A 81 3.44 3.40 13.10
N ARG A 82 3.65 2.63 14.16
CA ARG A 82 4.95 2.15 14.62
C ARG A 82 4.88 0.66 14.88
N PHE A 83 5.96 -0.02 14.57
CA PHE A 83 6.14 -1.45 14.79
C PHE A 83 7.28 -1.68 15.79
N PRO A 84 7.11 -2.58 16.79
CA PRO A 84 8.16 -2.85 17.75
C PRO A 84 9.39 -3.44 17.05
N PRO A 85 10.62 -3.08 17.45
CA PRO A 85 11.83 -3.73 16.97
C PRO A 85 11.83 -5.22 17.32
N VAL A 86 12.39 -6.05 16.45
CA VAL A 86 12.67 -7.46 16.76
C VAL A 86 14.15 -7.55 17.13
N HIS A 87 14.45 -7.72 18.42
CA HIS A 87 15.81 -7.96 18.87
C HIS A 87 16.13 -9.46 18.75
N GLY A 88 16.79 -9.85 17.66
CA GLY A 88 17.28 -11.21 17.41
C GLY A 88 18.81 -11.26 17.30
N PHE A 89 19.39 -12.47 17.41
CA PHE A 89 20.84 -12.73 17.33
C PHE A 89 21.46 -12.45 15.94
N CYS A 90 20.64 -12.19 14.92
CA CYS A 90 21.08 -11.79 13.59
C CYS A 90 20.44 -10.44 13.27
N ASP A 91 21.28 -9.50 12.83
CA ASP A 91 21.04 -8.07 12.64
C ASP A 91 20.06 -7.74 11.47
N GLU A 92 18.97 -8.51 11.32
CA GLU A 92 17.90 -8.20 10.38
C GLU A 92 17.07 -7.04 10.93
N ARG A 93 17.41 -5.81 10.52
CA ARG A 93 16.62 -4.61 10.81
C ARG A 93 15.22 -4.75 10.23
N SER A 94 14.27 -5.18 11.08
CA SER A 94 12.86 -5.20 10.72
C SER A 94 12.33 -3.76 10.63
N PRO A 95 11.49 -3.41 9.64
CA PRO A 95 10.92 -2.07 9.54
C PRO A 95 10.15 -1.65 10.81
N GLU A 96 10.36 -0.41 11.24
CA GLU A 96 9.72 0.23 12.38
C GLU A 96 8.60 1.19 11.95
N THR A 97 8.69 1.73 10.73
CA THR A 97 7.70 2.64 10.13
C THR A 97 7.17 2.12 8.80
N ILE A 98 6.03 2.65 8.34
CA ILE A 98 5.43 2.26 7.04
C ILE A 98 6.45 2.43 5.89
N PRO A 99 7.08 3.61 5.67
CA PRO A 99 7.93 3.85 4.50
C PRO A 99 9.24 3.04 4.43
N GLU A 100 9.63 2.39 5.53
CA GLU A 100 10.81 1.52 5.60
C GLU A 100 10.61 0.15 4.96
N HIS A 101 9.37 -0.23 4.61
CA HIS A 101 9.09 -1.52 3.99
C HIS A 101 9.37 -1.51 2.49
N ASP A 102 9.76 -2.67 1.95
CA ASP A 102 10.10 -2.85 0.54
C ASP A 102 8.89 -2.78 -0.38
N ARG A 103 7.75 -3.31 0.10
CA ARG A 103 6.50 -3.49 -0.65
C ARG A 103 5.35 -2.97 0.21
N ILE A 104 4.73 -1.86 -0.18
CA ILE A 104 3.67 -1.24 0.60
C ILE A 104 2.40 -1.17 -0.22
N ILE A 105 1.29 -1.64 0.32
CA ILE A 105 -0.04 -1.53 -0.27
C ILE A 105 -0.96 -0.84 0.72
N TRP A 106 -1.55 0.28 0.30
CA TRP A 106 -2.54 1.01 1.07
C TRP A 106 -3.88 0.95 0.37
N LEU A 107 -4.87 0.40 1.05
CA LEU A 107 -6.23 0.22 0.54
C LEU A 107 -7.30 0.70 1.52
N GLY A 108 -8.52 0.83 1.02
CA GLY A 108 -9.72 1.03 1.83
C GLY A 108 -10.60 2.19 1.34
N ASP A 109 -11.53 2.62 2.19
CA ASP A 109 -12.39 3.77 1.93
C ASP A 109 -11.63 5.06 2.30
N LEU A 110 -10.93 5.61 1.30
CA LEU A 110 -10.20 6.86 1.43
C LEU A 110 -11.13 8.08 1.41
N ASN A 111 -12.41 7.91 1.05
CA ASN A 111 -13.46 8.92 1.12
C ASN A 111 -13.24 10.22 0.33
N TYR A 112 -12.20 10.30 -0.52
CA TYR A 112 -12.03 11.42 -1.45
C TYR A 112 -13.20 11.47 -2.44
N ARG A 113 -13.65 12.69 -2.75
CA ARG A 113 -14.84 12.95 -3.56
C ARG A 113 -14.47 13.57 -4.91
N ILE A 114 -15.48 13.80 -5.73
CA ILE A 114 -15.34 14.56 -6.97
C ILE A 114 -15.61 16.05 -6.68
N ALA A 115 -14.67 16.91 -7.05
CA ALA A 115 -14.77 18.37 -6.97
C ALA A 115 -15.67 18.94 -8.08
N LEU A 116 -16.92 18.44 -8.16
CA LEU A 116 -17.95 18.89 -9.08
C LEU A 116 -19.31 18.93 -8.38
N SER A 117 -20.21 19.75 -8.91
CA SER A 117 -21.63 19.68 -8.55
C SER A 117 -22.20 18.30 -8.89
N TYR A 118 -23.22 17.86 -8.14
CA TYR A 118 -23.92 16.60 -8.41
C TYR A 118 -24.39 16.50 -9.86
N ARG A 119 -24.98 17.57 -10.41
CA ARG A 119 -25.51 17.59 -11.79
C ARG A 119 -24.40 17.38 -12.82
N SER A 120 -23.27 18.06 -12.65
CA SER A 120 -22.13 17.95 -13.57
C SER A 120 -21.48 16.56 -13.51
N ALA A 121 -21.27 16.04 -12.29
CA ALA A 121 -20.72 14.71 -12.10
C ALA A 121 -21.65 13.64 -12.68
N LYS A 122 -22.96 13.72 -12.42
CA LYS A 122 -23.96 12.79 -12.96
C LYS A 122 -23.97 12.77 -14.49
N ALA A 123 -23.93 13.93 -15.14
CA ALA A 123 -23.85 13.99 -16.60
C ALA A 123 -22.60 13.28 -17.15
N LEU A 124 -21.44 13.45 -16.52
CA LEU A 124 -20.22 12.74 -16.90
C LEU A 124 -20.32 11.23 -16.69
N VAL A 125 -21.01 10.81 -15.63
CA VAL A 125 -21.28 9.39 -15.33
C VAL A 125 -22.19 8.77 -16.38
N GLU A 126 -23.27 9.45 -16.77
CA GLU A 126 -24.20 9.00 -17.81
C GLU A 126 -23.51 8.89 -19.17
N MET A 127 -22.60 9.82 -19.48
CA MET A 127 -21.75 9.77 -20.67
C MET A 127 -20.59 8.75 -20.57
N ARG A 128 -20.43 8.09 -19.42
CA ARG A 128 -19.30 7.18 -19.11
C ARG A 128 -17.92 7.83 -19.34
N ASN A 129 -17.83 9.14 -19.17
CA ASN A 129 -16.60 9.90 -19.37
C ASN A 129 -15.76 9.92 -18.08
N TRP A 130 -15.20 8.75 -17.74
CA TRP A 130 -14.39 8.56 -16.53
C TRP A 130 -13.15 9.45 -16.52
N LYS A 131 -12.54 9.68 -17.68
CA LYS A 131 -11.36 10.53 -17.82
C LYS A 131 -11.66 11.95 -17.32
N ALA A 132 -12.71 12.58 -17.83
CA ALA A 132 -13.08 13.94 -17.40
C ALA A 132 -13.49 14.00 -15.93
N LEU A 133 -14.14 12.94 -15.41
CA LEU A 133 -14.53 12.86 -14.01
C LEU A 133 -13.31 12.72 -13.08
N LEU A 134 -12.31 11.90 -13.46
CA LEU A 134 -11.06 11.69 -12.73
C LEU A 134 -10.16 12.94 -12.70
N GLU A 135 -10.26 13.84 -13.67
CA GLU A 135 -9.59 15.14 -13.61
C GLU A 135 -10.12 16.03 -12.47
N LYS A 136 -11.28 15.68 -11.92
CA LYS A 136 -11.91 16.35 -10.77
C LYS A 136 -11.91 15.47 -9.51
N ASP A 137 -11.22 14.34 -9.51
CA ASP A 137 -11.05 13.48 -8.34
C ASP A 137 -10.13 14.16 -7.32
N GLN A 138 -10.62 14.38 -6.10
CA GLN A 138 -9.87 15.07 -5.07
C GLN A 138 -8.55 14.35 -4.75
N LEU A 139 -8.52 13.02 -4.65
CA LEU A 139 -7.28 12.30 -4.35
C LEU A 139 -6.20 12.60 -5.41
N ARG A 140 -6.55 12.54 -6.70
CA ARG A 140 -5.63 12.88 -7.79
C ARG A 140 -5.18 14.33 -7.75
N ILE A 141 -6.08 15.27 -7.45
CA ILE A 141 -5.74 16.69 -7.32
C ILE A 141 -4.75 16.91 -6.18
N GLU A 142 -5.02 16.33 -5.00
CA GLU A 142 -4.17 16.43 -3.82
C GLU A 142 -2.79 15.79 -4.05
N GLN A 143 -2.75 14.62 -4.72
CA GLN A 143 -1.51 13.95 -5.11
C GLN A 143 -0.67 14.77 -6.09
N ARG A 144 -1.27 15.27 -7.18
CA ARG A 144 -0.58 16.13 -8.16
C ARG A 144 -0.04 17.41 -7.54
N SER A 145 -0.72 17.90 -6.51
CA SER A 145 -0.27 19.07 -5.75
C SER A 145 0.77 18.76 -4.68
N GLY A 146 1.19 17.50 -4.54
CA GLY A 146 2.17 17.07 -3.54
C GLY A 146 1.68 17.12 -2.09
N ARG A 147 0.37 17.24 -1.84
CA ARG A 147 -0.19 17.42 -0.49
C ARG A 147 -0.44 16.11 0.26
N VAL A 148 -0.54 14.99 -0.47
CA VAL A 148 -0.80 13.67 0.10
C VAL A 148 -0.24 12.58 -0.82
N PHE A 149 0.14 11.43 -0.26
CA PHE A 149 0.58 10.25 -1.03
C PHE A 149 1.69 10.56 -2.06
N GLN A 150 2.64 11.43 -1.72
CA GLN A 150 3.77 11.76 -2.60
C GLN A 150 4.61 10.52 -2.89
N GLY A 151 4.87 10.25 -4.18
CA GLY A 151 5.63 9.07 -4.64
C GLY A 151 4.85 7.75 -4.63
N TRP A 152 3.60 7.74 -4.16
CA TRP A 152 2.74 6.57 -4.26
C TRP A 152 2.15 6.45 -5.67
N ASN A 153 1.91 5.22 -6.07
CA ASN A 153 1.34 4.87 -7.36
C ASN A 153 -0.10 4.39 -7.19
N GLU A 154 -0.92 4.65 -8.21
CA GLU A 154 -2.27 4.11 -8.35
C GLU A 154 -2.50 3.67 -9.80
N GLY A 155 -3.23 2.57 -9.97
CA GLY A 155 -3.64 2.06 -11.26
C GLY A 155 -4.52 3.02 -12.04
N LYS A 156 -4.55 2.82 -13.36
CA LYS A 156 -5.54 3.52 -14.19
C LYS A 156 -6.93 2.98 -13.84
N ILE A 157 -7.82 3.89 -13.45
CA ILE A 157 -9.22 3.57 -13.15
C ILE A 157 -10.00 3.61 -14.47
N TYR A 158 -10.56 2.45 -14.85
CA TYR A 158 -11.42 2.29 -16.02
C TYR A 158 -12.86 1.89 -15.66
N PHE A 159 -13.18 1.86 -14.37
CA PHE A 159 -14.48 1.46 -13.83
C PHE A 159 -15.24 2.67 -13.26
N PRO A 160 -16.58 2.61 -13.19
CA PRO A 160 -17.39 3.74 -12.70
C PRO A 160 -17.19 4.00 -11.21
N PRO A 161 -17.57 5.18 -10.70
CA PRO A 161 -17.50 5.52 -9.28
C PRO A 161 -18.10 4.45 -8.36
N THR A 162 -17.45 4.14 -7.25
CA THR A 162 -17.82 3.02 -6.37
C THR A 162 -18.84 3.40 -5.31
N TYR A 163 -19.14 4.69 -5.15
CA TYR A 163 -20.04 5.26 -4.15
C TYR A 163 -20.84 6.42 -4.76
N LYS A 164 -22.07 6.78 -4.35
CA LYS A 164 -22.98 6.09 -3.42
C LYS A 164 -24.15 5.49 -4.20
N TYR A 165 -24.34 4.18 -4.08
CA TYR A 165 -25.47 3.49 -4.69
C TYR A 165 -26.69 3.46 -3.77
N SER A 166 -27.88 3.45 -4.36
CA SER A 166 -29.12 3.14 -3.63
C SER A 166 -29.15 1.65 -3.26
N ASN A 167 -29.85 1.32 -2.18
CA ASN A 167 -29.86 -0.02 -1.62
C ASN A 167 -30.27 -1.08 -2.67
N ASN A 168 -29.49 -2.16 -2.78
CA ASN A 168 -29.72 -3.25 -3.72
C ASN A 168 -29.95 -2.81 -5.19
N SER A 169 -29.30 -1.73 -5.64
CA SER A 169 -29.50 -1.14 -6.97
C SER A 169 -28.19 -0.68 -7.60
N ASP A 170 -28.11 -0.67 -8.93
CA ASP A 170 -26.99 -0.09 -9.70
C ASP A 170 -27.15 1.41 -9.98
N ARG A 171 -28.17 2.03 -9.39
CA ARG A 171 -28.42 3.47 -9.50
C ARG A 171 -27.71 4.21 -8.38
N TYR A 172 -27.13 5.36 -8.70
CA TYR A 172 -26.58 6.27 -7.70
C TYR A 172 -27.71 6.96 -6.94
N THR A 173 -27.48 7.29 -5.67
CA THR A 173 -28.49 7.97 -4.86
C THR A 173 -28.83 9.35 -5.42
N GLY A 174 -30.08 9.78 -5.21
CA GLY A 174 -30.60 11.06 -5.71
C GLY A 174 -31.16 11.02 -7.14
N ASP A 175 -31.20 9.84 -7.76
CA ASP A 175 -31.90 9.57 -9.02
C ASP A 175 -33.42 9.58 -8.87
N ASP A 176 -33.94 9.18 -7.70
CA ASP A 176 -35.36 9.10 -7.42
C ASP A 176 -35.83 10.29 -6.56
N MET A 177 -37.10 10.68 -6.70
CA MET A 177 -37.77 11.72 -5.90
C MET A 177 -37.99 11.32 -4.42
N ASN A 178 -37.28 10.30 -3.93
CA ASN A 178 -37.31 9.89 -2.54
C ASN A 178 -36.52 10.89 -1.68
N LEU A 179 -37.24 11.90 -1.19
CA LEU A 179 -36.75 12.99 -0.31
C LEU A 179 -36.04 12.51 0.98
N LYS A 180 -36.13 11.22 1.33
CA LYS A 180 -35.49 10.63 2.51
C LYS A 180 -33.99 10.36 2.34
N GLU A 181 -33.50 10.12 1.12
CA GLU A 181 -32.08 9.84 0.90
C GLU A 181 -31.29 11.12 0.60
N LYS A 182 -30.29 11.43 1.44
CA LYS A 182 -29.38 12.55 1.18
C LYS A 182 -28.61 12.31 -0.12
N ARG A 183 -28.82 13.20 -1.09
CA ARG A 183 -28.10 13.25 -2.37
C ARG A 183 -26.58 13.30 -2.13
N ARG A 184 -25.84 12.39 -2.76
CA ARG A 184 -24.37 12.34 -2.76
C ARG A 184 -23.85 12.30 -4.18
N THR A 185 -22.82 13.08 -4.46
CA THR A 185 -22.11 13.02 -5.75
C THR A 185 -21.42 11.66 -5.89
N PRO A 186 -21.59 10.96 -7.02
CA PRO A 186 -20.83 9.74 -7.29
C PRO A 186 -19.32 9.97 -7.17
N ALA A 187 -18.58 9.09 -6.50
CA ALA A 187 -17.15 9.21 -6.25
C ALA A 187 -16.43 7.86 -6.16
N TRP A 188 -15.11 7.87 -6.43
CA TRP A 188 -14.21 6.75 -6.15
C TRP A 188 -13.65 6.91 -4.73
N CYS A 189 -14.44 6.49 -3.76
CA CYS A 189 -14.05 6.49 -2.35
C CYS A 189 -13.08 5.34 -2.03
N ASP A 190 -13.27 4.20 -2.68
CA ASP A 190 -12.57 2.94 -2.42
C ASP A 190 -11.34 2.83 -3.34
N ARG A 191 -10.13 2.84 -2.77
CA ARG A 191 -8.88 2.97 -3.53
C ARG A 191 -7.83 1.96 -3.09
N ILE A 192 -6.92 1.62 -4.00
CA ILE A 192 -5.76 0.77 -3.75
C ILE A 192 -4.53 1.44 -4.36
N LEU A 193 -3.62 1.87 -3.50
CA LEU A 193 -2.35 2.51 -3.85
C LEU A 193 -1.18 1.64 -3.39
N TRP A 194 -0.01 1.87 -3.97
CA TRP A 194 1.22 1.20 -3.54
C TRP A 194 2.45 2.11 -3.56
N TYR A 195 3.44 1.73 -2.76
CA TYR A 195 4.74 2.39 -2.68
C TYR A 195 5.84 1.32 -2.53
N GLY A 196 7.05 1.69 -2.92
CA GLY A 196 8.20 0.78 -2.95
C GLY A 196 8.47 0.21 -4.34
N ARG A 197 9.58 -0.53 -4.46
CA ARG A 197 10.01 -1.17 -5.72
C ARG A 197 9.39 -2.55 -5.85
N GLY A 198 9.56 -3.22 -7.00
CA GLY A 198 9.20 -4.63 -7.18
C GLY A 198 7.72 -4.97 -7.01
N LEU A 199 6.82 -3.98 -7.01
CA LEU A 199 5.37 -4.17 -7.17
C LEU A 199 4.96 -3.72 -8.57
N ASN A 200 4.31 -4.62 -9.31
CA ASN A 200 3.69 -4.29 -10.58
C ASN A 200 2.21 -4.66 -10.54
N GLN A 201 1.34 -3.66 -10.71
CA GLN A 201 -0.11 -3.85 -10.68
C GLN A 201 -0.58 -4.41 -12.02
N LEU A 202 -1.13 -5.62 -11.99
CA LEU A 202 -1.64 -6.32 -13.17
C LEU A 202 -3.09 -5.96 -13.49
N SER A 203 -3.91 -5.75 -12.45
CA SER A 203 -5.32 -5.44 -12.62
C SER A 203 -5.81 -4.52 -11.51
N TYR A 204 -6.82 -3.72 -11.84
CA TYR A 204 -7.49 -2.83 -10.90
C TYR A 204 -8.95 -2.68 -11.31
N VAL A 205 -9.86 -3.32 -10.57
CA VAL A 205 -11.24 -3.51 -10.99
C VAL A 205 -12.24 -3.29 -9.86
N ARG A 206 -13.46 -2.95 -10.24
CA ARG A 206 -14.63 -2.89 -9.35
C ARG A 206 -15.45 -4.17 -9.53
N GLY A 207 -15.95 -4.72 -8.43
CA GLY A 207 -16.93 -5.80 -8.44
C GLY A 207 -18.37 -5.28 -8.41
N GLU A 208 -19.33 -6.17 -8.71
CA GLU A 208 -20.75 -5.82 -8.90
C GLU A 208 -21.65 -6.21 -7.73
N SER A 209 -21.09 -6.54 -6.56
CA SER A 209 -21.90 -6.86 -5.37
C SER A 209 -22.74 -5.64 -4.95
N ARG A 210 -24.03 -5.87 -4.73
CA ARG A 210 -25.02 -4.83 -4.36
C ARG A 210 -25.36 -4.82 -2.87
N PHE A 211 -24.62 -5.57 -2.05
CA PHE A 211 -24.88 -5.70 -0.61
C PHE A 211 -24.63 -4.40 0.17
N SER A 212 -23.86 -3.48 -0.39
CA SER A 212 -23.55 -2.17 0.19
C SER A 212 -23.86 -1.05 -0.81
N ASP A 213 -23.98 0.16 -0.30
CA ASP A 213 -23.96 1.41 -1.07
C ASP A 213 -22.58 1.72 -1.69
N HIS A 214 -21.56 0.93 -1.34
CA HIS A 214 -20.26 0.85 -2.02
C HIS A 214 -20.18 -0.38 -2.92
N ARG A 215 -19.32 -0.29 -3.93
CA ARG A 215 -18.93 -1.43 -4.77
C ARG A 215 -17.54 -1.91 -4.40
N PRO A 216 -17.32 -3.22 -4.21
CA PRO A 216 -16.01 -3.74 -3.83
C PRO A 216 -14.97 -3.42 -4.90
N VAL A 217 -13.73 -3.18 -4.49
CA VAL A 217 -12.60 -2.91 -5.38
C VAL A 217 -11.52 -3.95 -5.12
N SER A 218 -10.92 -4.47 -6.19
CA SER A 218 -9.85 -5.45 -6.11
C SER A 218 -8.70 -5.08 -7.04
N SER A 219 -7.51 -5.54 -6.68
CA SER A 219 -6.29 -5.33 -7.44
C SER A 219 -5.42 -6.57 -7.35
N ILE A 220 -4.75 -6.92 -8.45
CA ILE A 220 -3.78 -8.01 -8.51
C ILE A 220 -2.41 -7.41 -8.76
N PHE A 221 -1.40 -7.89 -8.04
CA PHE A 221 -0.01 -7.47 -8.17
C PHE A 221 0.90 -8.67 -8.39
N THR A 222 1.95 -8.51 -9.19
CA THR A 222 3.16 -9.31 -9.03
C THR A 222 4.08 -8.60 -8.05
N ALA A 223 4.67 -9.36 -7.13
CA ALA A 223 5.64 -8.86 -6.17
C ALA A 223 6.96 -9.63 -6.31
N GLU A 224 8.04 -8.91 -6.56
CA GLU A 224 9.40 -9.47 -6.53
C GLU A 224 9.84 -9.68 -5.09
N ILE A 225 10.36 -10.87 -4.78
CA ILE A 225 10.77 -11.29 -3.44
C ILE A 225 12.22 -11.78 -3.47
N GLU A 226 12.97 -11.42 -2.45
CA GLU A 226 14.37 -11.82 -2.25
C GLU A 226 14.45 -13.06 -1.33
N SER A 227 15.09 -14.12 -1.81
CA SER A 227 15.24 -15.40 -1.07
C SER A 227 16.72 -15.75 -0.85
N ILE A 228 17.08 -16.16 0.36
CA ILE A 228 18.40 -16.74 0.63
C ILE A 228 18.38 -18.16 0.10
N ASN A 229 19.29 -18.45 -0.83
CA ASN A 229 19.47 -19.81 -1.31
C ASN A 229 20.34 -20.56 -0.30
N HIS A 230 19.71 -21.27 0.64
CA HIS A 230 20.40 -22.01 1.71
C HIS A 230 21.39 -23.07 1.18
N SER A 231 21.25 -23.51 -0.08
CA SER A 231 22.19 -24.41 -0.75
C SER A 231 23.60 -23.83 -0.92
N ARG A 232 23.75 -22.50 -1.03
CA ARG A 232 25.07 -21.84 -1.13
C ARG A 232 25.75 -21.61 0.22
N ILE A 233 24.96 -21.48 1.30
CA ILE A 233 25.49 -21.22 2.65
C ILE A 233 26.02 -22.52 3.29
N GLN A 234 25.42 -23.67 3.00
CA GLN A 234 25.97 -24.96 3.46
C GLN A 234 27.36 -25.28 2.90
N ASN A 235 27.73 -24.73 1.73
CA ASN A 235 29.09 -24.89 1.18
C ASN A 235 30.12 -23.93 1.80
N MET A 236 29.72 -22.92 2.58
CA MET A 236 30.67 -22.04 3.29
C MET A 236 30.84 -22.40 4.78
N ASN A 237 29.96 -23.21 5.36
CA ASN A 237 29.99 -23.56 6.78
C ASN A 237 30.68 -24.91 7.09
N CYS A 238 31.51 -25.42 6.19
CA CYS A 238 32.45 -26.50 6.48
C CYS A 238 33.88 -26.11 6.01
N SER A 239 34.43 -25.07 6.62
CA SER A 239 35.87 -24.79 6.61
C SER A 239 36.21 -23.97 7.86
N SER A 240 36.00 -24.56 9.03
CA SER A 240 36.58 -24.06 10.27
C SER A 240 37.99 -24.64 10.41
N ALA A 241 39.01 -23.85 10.08
CA ALA A 241 40.31 -23.96 10.73
C ALA A 241 41.02 -22.61 10.70
N GLN A 242 41.43 -22.22 11.88
CA GLN A 242 42.11 -21.00 12.29
C GLN A 242 43.55 -21.02 11.73
N VAL A 243 43.96 -19.91 11.10
CA VAL A 243 45.21 -19.13 11.35
C VAL A 243 46.52 -19.91 11.54
N ASP A 244 47.51 -19.81 10.63
CA ASP A 244 48.69 -18.90 10.73
C ASP A 244 49.79 -19.19 9.68
N ILE A 245 50.38 -18.09 9.21
CA ILE A 245 51.74 -17.81 8.68
C ILE A 245 52.60 -19.00 8.21
N GLU A 246 52.99 -18.99 6.93
CA GLU A 246 54.34 -19.44 6.55
C GLU A 246 54.92 -18.62 5.38
N GLU A 247 56.09 -18.08 5.68
CA GLU A 247 56.96 -17.19 4.94
C GLU A 247 57.57 -17.91 3.71
N PHE A 248 57.33 -17.40 2.50
CA PHE A 248 57.98 -17.95 1.30
C PHE A 248 58.95 -16.94 0.68
N LEU A 249 60.21 -17.07 1.06
CA LEU A 249 61.37 -16.85 0.19
C LEU A 249 62.46 -17.86 0.61
N PRO A 250 63.43 -18.20 -0.26
CA PRO A 250 63.45 -18.22 -1.72
C PRO A 250 63.95 -19.58 -2.25
N PHE A 251 63.69 -19.90 -3.52
CA PHE A 251 64.60 -20.81 -4.24
C PHE A 251 64.99 -20.25 -5.61
N SER A 252 66.31 -20.28 -5.76
CA SER A 252 67.11 -19.87 -6.89
C SER A 252 66.89 -20.77 -8.11
N SER A 253 66.89 -20.16 -9.28
CA SER A 253 67.52 -20.73 -10.46
C SER A 253 67.89 -19.59 -11.39
N GLY A 254 69.19 -19.39 -11.58
CA GLY A 254 69.73 -18.41 -12.51
C GLY A 254 69.58 -18.87 -13.95
N TYR A 255 69.55 -17.93 -14.87
CA TYR A 255 70.64 -17.69 -15.83
C TYR A 255 70.31 -16.40 -16.62
N THR A 256 71.30 -15.51 -16.63
CA THR A 256 71.68 -14.49 -17.61
C THR A 256 70.82 -14.27 -18.87
N GLU A 257 70.42 -13.01 -19.12
CA GLU A 257 71.02 -12.22 -20.21
C GLU A 257 70.78 -10.71 -20.03
N LEU A 258 71.83 -9.95 -20.33
CA LEU A 258 71.91 -8.48 -20.37
C LEU A 258 71.34 -7.96 -21.70
N SER A 259 70.66 -6.80 -21.68
CA SER A 259 71.05 -5.66 -22.53
C SER A 259 70.20 -4.42 -22.25
N PHE A 260 70.90 -3.30 -22.12
CA PHE A 260 70.37 -1.94 -22.08
C PHE A 260 69.83 -1.53 -23.46
N PHE A 261 68.68 -0.85 -23.49
CA PHE A 261 68.51 0.53 -24.00
C PHE A 261 67.14 1.05 -23.57
#